data_AF-A0A7C1CIB3-F1
#
_entry.id   AF-A0A7C1CIB3-F1
#
_cell.length_a   1.000
_cell.length_b   1.000
_cell.length_c   1.000
_cell.angle_alpha   90.00
_cell.angle_beta   90.00
_cell.angle_gamma   90.00
#
_symmetry.space_group_name_H-M   'P 1'
#
loop_
_entity.id
_entity.type
_entity.pdbx_description
1 polymer ?
#
loop_
_entity_poly.entity_id
_entity_poly.type
_entity_poly.pdbx_seq_one_letter_code
_entity_poly.pdbx_strand_id
1 'polypeptide(L)'
;MKRALILALTILFAVQFTPGTVHCSGSQGGLTGQAQTPKSGDEPKVTRTILLSGLSNPWDLAFTQEGAMLFTEKCRGLSVRRTDGSVHRLFGTRGSAVVAGDLFCQGQSGMLGVAVDPEFDKNRFIYVFLASNLDNTRTNRVVRLTVDAGYTTVSGRKDIFTDIPYKTSASIWGGAGAHSGGRIRFSPFDGFLYVTTGDNHNGTLPQDLTGLGGKVLRIDREGAAAPGNNIPPGGDPRIFTYGHRNVQGIAFSPETGQPFSSEHGPGRVPIACTFRVRVAWAPCRTAPRMFCTNARLLHRNALFHM
;
A
#
# COMPACT_ATOMS: atom_id res chain seq x y z
N MET A 1 -0.68 -33.55 77.80
CA MET A 1 0.61 -32.84 77.93
C MET A 1 1.62 -33.46 76.97
N LYS A 2 2.53 -32.63 76.43
CA LYS A 2 3.59 -32.89 75.43
C LYS A 2 3.16 -32.73 73.97
N ARG A 3 3.37 -31.49 73.51
CA ARG A 3 3.29 -30.97 72.14
C ARG A 3 4.44 -31.58 71.32
N ALA A 4 4.14 -32.15 70.16
CA ALA A 4 5.15 -32.49 69.15
C ALA A 4 5.27 -31.31 68.18
N LEU A 5 6.44 -30.70 68.17
CA LEU A 5 6.79 -29.53 67.37
C LEU A 5 7.13 -30.00 65.94
N ILE A 6 6.30 -29.67 64.96
CA ILE A 6 6.60 -29.89 63.54
C ILE A 6 7.47 -28.72 63.07
N LEU A 7 8.74 -28.99 62.82
CA LEU A 7 9.70 -28.04 62.26
C LEU A 7 9.43 -27.90 60.75
N ALA A 8 8.80 -26.81 60.33
CA ALA A 8 8.65 -26.48 58.91
C ALA A 8 9.97 -25.88 58.40
N LEU A 9 10.63 -26.58 57.48
CA LEU A 9 11.84 -26.11 56.80
C LEU A 9 11.43 -25.20 55.63
N THR A 10 11.42 -23.88 55.86
CA THR A 10 11.20 -22.88 54.81
C THR A 10 12.50 -22.68 54.03
N ILE A 11 12.56 -23.19 52.79
CA ILE A 11 13.66 -22.88 51.86
C ILE A 11 13.41 -21.49 51.28
N LEU A 12 14.17 -20.50 51.76
CA LEU A 12 14.18 -19.14 51.22
C LEU A 12 15.12 -19.11 50.01
N PHE A 13 14.58 -19.08 48.78
CA PHE A 13 15.38 -18.77 47.59
C PHE A 13 15.69 -17.27 47.58
N ALA A 14 16.89 -16.91 48.01
CA ALA A 14 17.44 -15.58 47.79
C ALA A 14 17.81 -15.44 46.30
N VAL A 15 16.97 -14.76 45.51
CA VAL A 15 17.34 -14.33 44.16
C VAL A 15 18.27 -13.12 44.32
N GLN A 16 19.58 -13.35 44.19
CA GLN A 16 20.55 -12.27 44.10
C GLN A 16 20.38 -11.56 42.75
N PHE A 17 19.93 -10.30 42.78
CA PHE A 17 20.06 -9.40 41.64
C PHE A 17 21.51 -8.91 41.57
N THR A 18 22.33 -9.54 40.75
CA THR A 18 23.56 -8.91 40.26
C THR A 18 23.20 -7.88 39.19
N PRO A 19 23.58 -6.60 39.31
CA PRO A 19 23.45 -5.65 38.22
C PRO A 19 24.47 -6.05 37.14
N GLY A 20 24.03 -6.88 36.20
CA GLY A 20 24.81 -7.22 35.03
C GLY A 20 24.88 -6.01 34.11
N THR A 21 26.05 -5.37 34.04
CA THR A 21 26.38 -4.50 32.92
C THR A 21 26.44 -5.37 31.67
N VAL A 22 25.40 -5.29 30.83
CA VAL A 22 25.41 -5.91 29.51
C VAL A 22 26.44 -5.16 28.68
N HIS A 23 27.67 -5.66 28.66
CA HIS A 23 28.64 -5.30 27.65
C HIS A 23 28.12 -5.82 26.31
N CYS A 24 27.91 -4.90 25.36
CA CYS A 24 27.80 -5.24 23.95
C CYS A 24 29.13 -5.85 23.49
N SER A 25 29.31 -7.15 23.69
CA SER A 25 30.28 -7.91 22.92
C SER A 25 29.70 -8.09 21.54
N GLY A 26 30.13 -7.24 20.61
CA GLY A 26 29.82 -7.38 19.19
C GLY A 26 30.45 -8.66 18.68
N SER A 27 29.72 -9.78 18.78
CA SER A 27 30.03 -10.94 17.96
C SER A 27 29.77 -10.55 16.51
N GLN A 28 30.84 -10.27 15.78
CA GLN A 28 30.86 -10.23 14.33
C GLN A 28 30.64 -11.67 13.83
N GLY A 29 29.40 -12.14 13.92
CA GLY A 29 28.93 -13.28 13.13
C GLY A 29 28.88 -12.81 11.68
N GLY A 30 30.00 -12.93 10.97
CA GLY A 30 30.12 -12.55 9.58
C GLY A 30 29.11 -13.28 8.72
N LEU A 31 28.12 -12.55 8.21
CA LEU A 31 27.43 -12.94 6.99
C LEU A 31 28.42 -12.70 5.84
N THR A 32 29.26 -13.70 5.54
CA THR A 32 30.16 -13.71 4.38
C THR A 32 29.42 -13.96 3.07
N GLY A 33 28.18 -13.48 2.96
CA GLY A 33 27.48 -13.37 1.68
C GLY A 33 27.89 -12.07 1.02
N GLN A 34 29.00 -12.07 0.28
CA GLN A 34 29.26 -10.99 -0.67
C GLN A 34 28.00 -10.85 -1.54
N ALA A 35 27.37 -9.67 -1.53
CA ALA A 35 26.45 -9.31 -2.59
C ALA A 35 27.29 -9.30 -3.86
N GLN A 36 27.18 -10.36 -4.66
CA GLN A 36 27.78 -10.40 -5.99
C GLN A 36 27.24 -9.18 -6.74
N THR A 37 28.11 -8.22 -7.01
CA THR A 37 27.85 -7.22 -8.02
C THR A 37 27.54 -7.98 -9.32
N PRO A 38 26.39 -7.72 -9.97
CA PRO A 38 26.09 -8.32 -11.27
C PRO A 38 27.30 -8.15 -12.17
N LYS A 39 27.71 -9.22 -12.86
CA LYS A 39 28.75 -9.10 -13.88
C LYS A 39 28.25 -8.09 -14.91
N SER A 40 29.03 -7.03 -15.10
CA SER A 40 28.85 -6.07 -16.20
C SER A 40 28.71 -6.86 -17.51
N GLY A 41 27.54 -6.81 -18.14
CA GLY A 41 27.23 -7.53 -19.38
C GLY A 41 25.93 -8.35 -19.40
N ASP A 42 25.38 -8.72 -18.24
CA ASP A 42 24.14 -9.51 -18.12
C ASP A 42 22.85 -8.66 -17.94
N GLU A 43 22.92 -7.35 -18.19
CA GLU A 43 21.74 -6.49 -18.05
C GLU A 43 20.75 -6.72 -19.21
N PRO A 44 19.44 -6.83 -18.94
CA PRO A 44 18.44 -6.94 -19.98
C PRO A 44 18.53 -5.75 -20.93
N LYS A 45 18.64 -6.00 -22.24
CA LYS A 45 18.51 -4.94 -23.24
C LYS A 45 17.06 -4.47 -23.26
N VAL A 46 16.83 -3.22 -22.87
CA VAL A 46 15.49 -2.61 -22.86
C VAL A 46 15.30 -1.74 -24.10
N THR A 47 14.23 -2.00 -24.85
CA THR A 47 13.73 -1.10 -25.91
C THR A 47 12.53 -0.31 -25.41
N ARG A 48 12.36 0.92 -25.88
CA ARG A 48 11.25 1.79 -25.51
C ARG A 48 10.40 2.16 -26.72
N THR A 49 9.09 1.98 -26.61
CA THR A 49 8.10 2.43 -27.59
C THR A 49 7.08 3.33 -26.93
N ILE A 50 6.66 4.40 -27.60
CA ILE A 50 5.61 5.30 -27.11
C ILE A 50 4.26 4.69 -27.48
N LEU A 51 3.46 4.29 -26.49
CA LEU A 51 2.11 3.76 -26.69
C LEU A 51 1.03 4.84 -26.71
N LEU A 52 1.21 5.89 -25.91
CA LEU A 52 0.33 7.06 -25.80
C LEU A 52 1.17 8.30 -25.45
N SER A 53 0.71 9.47 -25.91
CA SER A 53 1.28 10.78 -25.60
C SER A 53 0.16 11.79 -25.33
N GLY A 54 0.51 12.99 -24.83
CA GLY A 54 -0.48 14.05 -24.54
C GLY A 54 -1.34 13.83 -23.30
N LEU A 55 -0.97 12.88 -22.44
CA LEU A 55 -1.64 12.63 -21.16
C LEU A 55 -1.35 13.75 -20.16
N SER A 56 -2.33 14.08 -19.32
CA SER A 56 -2.26 15.06 -18.25
C SER A 56 -2.13 14.36 -16.90
N ASN A 57 -0.93 14.40 -16.32
CA ASN A 57 -0.62 13.76 -15.03
C ASN A 57 -1.10 12.30 -14.94
N PRO A 58 -0.67 11.40 -15.85
CA PRO A 58 -0.96 9.97 -15.73
C PRO A 58 -0.40 9.44 -14.41
N TRP A 59 -1.14 8.55 -13.73
CA TRP A 59 -0.77 8.07 -12.39
C TRP A 59 -0.58 6.56 -12.31
N ASP A 60 -1.52 5.77 -12.83
CA ASP A 60 -1.44 4.31 -12.79
C ASP A 60 -2.01 3.64 -14.04
N LEU A 61 -1.66 2.37 -14.18
CA LEU A 61 -2.07 1.47 -15.25
C LEU A 61 -2.36 0.07 -14.72
N ALA A 62 -3.31 -0.61 -15.36
CA ALA A 62 -3.64 -2.01 -15.14
C ALA A 62 -4.08 -2.64 -16.46
N PHE A 63 -3.76 -3.92 -16.66
CA PHE A 63 -4.09 -4.65 -17.89
C PHE A 63 -5.15 -5.69 -17.61
N THR A 64 -6.10 -5.84 -18.54
CA THR A 64 -7.01 -6.99 -18.56
C THR A 64 -6.33 -8.19 -19.21
N GLN A 65 -6.85 -9.40 -18.98
CA GLN A 65 -6.32 -10.61 -19.62
C GLN A 65 -6.43 -10.54 -21.15
N GLU A 66 -7.44 -9.82 -21.66
CA GLU A 66 -7.66 -9.52 -23.08
C GLU A 66 -6.67 -8.50 -23.67
N GLY A 67 -5.79 -7.91 -22.84
CA GLY A 67 -4.76 -6.96 -23.29
C GLY A 67 -5.21 -5.50 -23.35
N ALA A 68 -6.41 -5.15 -22.87
CA ALA A 68 -6.81 -3.76 -22.74
C ALA A 68 -6.03 -3.10 -21.59
N MET A 69 -5.55 -1.88 -21.82
CA MET A 69 -4.80 -1.10 -20.82
C MET A 69 -5.69 -0.03 -20.21
N LEU A 70 -6.11 -0.23 -18.97
CA LEU A 70 -6.74 0.81 -18.16
C LEU A 70 -5.67 1.74 -17.62
N PHE A 71 -5.94 3.04 -17.61
CA PHE A 71 -5.02 4.03 -17.05
C PHE A 71 -5.76 5.20 -16.43
N THR A 72 -5.12 5.84 -15.46
CA THR A 72 -5.68 6.98 -14.75
C THR A 72 -4.88 8.25 -15.00
N GLU A 73 -5.59 9.36 -15.16
CA GLU A 73 -5.06 10.72 -15.19
C GLU A 73 -5.64 11.48 -14.00
N LYS A 74 -4.78 12.03 -13.14
CA LYS A 74 -5.16 12.54 -11.80
C LYS A 74 -6.38 13.47 -11.79
N CYS A 75 -6.49 14.33 -12.79
CA CYS A 75 -7.56 15.33 -12.90
C CYS A 75 -8.59 15.05 -14.02
N ARG A 76 -8.46 13.94 -14.74
CA ARG A 76 -9.37 13.57 -15.84
C ARG A 76 -10.18 12.32 -15.55
N GLY A 77 -9.62 11.39 -14.78
CA GLY A 77 -10.28 10.15 -14.39
C GLY A 77 -9.64 8.91 -15.02
N LEU A 78 -10.45 7.89 -15.20
CA LEU A 78 -10.12 6.58 -15.76
C LEU A 78 -10.42 6.54 -17.25
N SER A 79 -9.45 6.04 -18.01
CA SER A 79 -9.59 5.74 -19.43
C SER A 79 -9.11 4.31 -19.71
N VAL A 80 -9.44 3.81 -20.89
CA VAL A 80 -8.96 2.52 -21.41
C VAL A 80 -8.41 2.71 -22.81
N ARG A 81 -7.27 2.06 -23.09
CA ARG A 81 -6.74 1.85 -24.43
C ARG A 81 -6.97 0.40 -24.82
N ARG A 82 -7.73 0.15 -25.88
CA ARG A 82 -7.98 -1.18 -26.42
C ARG A 82 -6.78 -1.68 -27.23
N THR A 83 -6.79 -2.96 -27.59
CA THR A 83 -5.73 -3.61 -28.38
C THR A 83 -5.62 -3.04 -29.80
N ASP A 84 -6.71 -2.56 -30.38
CA ASP A 84 -6.77 -1.82 -31.65
C ASP A 84 -6.19 -0.39 -31.56
N GLY A 85 -5.79 0.07 -30.38
CA GLY A 85 -5.21 1.39 -30.13
C GLY A 85 -6.22 2.51 -29.87
N SER A 86 -7.52 2.24 -29.99
CA SER A 86 -8.58 3.20 -29.61
C SER A 86 -8.56 3.51 -28.11
N VAL A 87 -8.93 4.73 -27.75
CA VAL A 87 -8.95 5.22 -26.37
C VAL A 87 -10.33 5.74 -26.01
N HIS A 88 -10.88 5.24 -24.89
CA HIS A 88 -12.16 5.70 -24.34
C HIS A 88 -11.99 6.23 -22.92
N ARG A 89 -12.56 7.40 -22.64
CA ARG A 89 -12.65 7.97 -21.29
C ARG A 89 -13.87 7.37 -20.60
N LEU A 90 -13.65 6.42 -19.69
CA LEU A 90 -14.72 5.63 -19.10
C LEU A 90 -15.42 6.39 -17.96
N PHE A 91 -14.64 6.89 -16.99
CA PHE A 91 -15.18 7.42 -15.74
C PHE A 91 -14.35 8.58 -15.22
N GLY A 92 -14.95 9.73 -14.98
CA GLY A 92 -14.18 10.87 -14.47
C GLY A 92 -14.83 12.22 -14.69
N THR A 93 -14.03 13.23 -15.03
CA THR A 93 -14.54 14.58 -15.25
C THR A 93 -15.30 14.69 -16.57
N ARG A 94 -15.85 15.88 -16.85
CA ARG A 94 -16.62 16.18 -18.08
C ARG A 94 -15.93 15.63 -19.34
N GLY A 95 -16.74 15.00 -20.20
CA GLY A 95 -16.29 14.32 -21.42
C GLY A 95 -15.86 12.86 -21.23
N SER A 96 -16.05 12.29 -20.04
CA SER A 96 -16.03 10.83 -19.82
C SER A 96 -17.41 10.26 -20.09
N ALA A 97 -17.50 8.98 -20.47
CA ALA A 97 -18.77 8.28 -20.71
C ALA A 97 -19.68 8.31 -19.47
N VAL A 98 -19.10 8.13 -18.28
CA VAL A 98 -19.76 8.38 -17.00
C VAL A 98 -19.06 9.51 -16.26
N VAL A 99 -19.82 10.55 -15.93
CA VAL A 99 -19.30 11.70 -15.18
C VAL A 99 -19.34 11.41 -13.68
N ALA A 100 -18.18 11.46 -13.03
CA ALA A 100 -18.00 11.44 -11.58
C ALA A 100 -18.05 12.88 -11.05
N GLY A 101 -19.23 13.40 -10.73
CA GLY A 101 -19.42 14.79 -10.32
C GLY A 101 -18.72 15.16 -9.00
N ASP A 102 -18.43 14.17 -8.16
CA ASP A 102 -17.75 14.30 -6.87
C ASP A 102 -16.22 14.16 -6.97
N LEU A 103 -15.70 13.70 -8.12
CA LEU A 103 -14.26 13.59 -8.35
C LEU A 103 -13.64 15.00 -8.38
N PHE A 104 -12.63 15.21 -7.56
CA PHE A 104 -11.78 16.39 -7.64
C PHE A 104 -10.31 15.99 -7.61
N CYS A 105 -9.43 16.90 -8.02
CA CYS A 105 -7.98 16.74 -7.85
C CYS A 105 -7.39 17.97 -7.16
N GLN A 106 -6.46 17.74 -6.23
CA GLN A 106 -5.74 18.80 -5.52
C GLN A 106 -4.45 18.22 -4.96
N GLY A 107 -3.34 18.93 -5.12
CA GLY A 107 -2.04 18.45 -4.62
C GLY A 107 -1.67 17.09 -5.23
N GLN A 108 -1.52 16.07 -4.38
CA GLN A 108 -1.20 14.70 -4.79
C GLN A 108 -2.44 13.80 -4.91
N SER A 109 -3.64 14.28 -4.54
CA SER A 109 -4.88 13.53 -4.64
C SER A 109 -5.62 13.79 -5.96
N GLY A 110 -6.45 12.84 -6.36
CA GLY A 110 -7.23 12.84 -7.58
C GLY A 110 -7.66 11.42 -7.92
N MET A 111 -7.81 11.09 -9.21
CA MET A 111 -7.89 9.71 -9.67
C MET A 111 -6.49 9.08 -9.62
N LEU A 112 -6.27 8.12 -8.73
CA LEU A 112 -4.97 7.49 -8.49
C LEU A 112 -5.00 6.03 -8.96
N GLY A 113 -4.91 5.06 -8.05
CA GLY A 113 -4.72 3.66 -8.42
C GLY A 113 -5.89 3.07 -9.20
N VAL A 114 -5.56 2.11 -10.06
CA VAL A 114 -6.52 1.26 -10.77
C VAL A 114 -6.13 -0.20 -10.61
N ALA A 115 -7.11 -1.07 -10.37
CA ALA A 115 -6.93 -2.52 -10.33
C ALA A 115 -8.04 -3.22 -11.11
N VAL A 116 -7.66 -4.29 -11.81
CA VAL A 116 -8.58 -5.21 -12.50
C VAL A 116 -8.86 -6.37 -11.56
N ASP A 117 -10.12 -6.76 -11.43
CA ASP A 117 -10.50 -7.93 -10.64
C ASP A 117 -9.86 -9.21 -11.21
N PRO A 118 -9.33 -10.13 -10.39
CA PRO A 118 -8.82 -11.41 -10.87
C PRO A 118 -9.86 -12.23 -11.65
N GLU A 119 -11.15 -12.02 -11.40
CA GLU A 119 -12.26 -12.66 -12.11
C GLU A 119 -12.92 -11.74 -13.15
N PHE A 120 -12.16 -10.78 -13.70
CA PHE A 120 -12.66 -9.80 -14.67
C PHE A 120 -13.40 -10.42 -15.86
N ASP A 121 -12.99 -11.58 -16.35
CA ASP A 121 -13.64 -12.25 -17.48
C ASP A 121 -15.07 -12.70 -17.15
N LYS A 122 -15.40 -12.84 -15.86
CA LYS A 122 -16.74 -13.20 -15.37
C LYS A 122 -17.54 -11.98 -14.94
N ASN A 123 -16.91 -11.07 -14.19
CA ASN A 123 -17.61 -9.99 -13.48
C ASN A 123 -17.40 -8.59 -14.09
N ARG A 124 -16.39 -8.43 -14.93
CA ARG A 124 -15.96 -7.15 -15.54
C ARG A 124 -15.69 -6.03 -14.52
N PHE A 125 -15.32 -6.40 -13.30
CA PHE A 125 -15.09 -5.44 -12.22
C PHE A 125 -13.70 -4.81 -12.30
N ILE A 126 -13.68 -3.50 -12.10
CA ILE A 126 -12.47 -2.73 -11.87
C ILE A 126 -12.65 -1.90 -10.62
N TYR A 127 -11.53 -1.50 -10.05
CA TYR A 127 -11.46 -0.71 -8.84
C TYR A 127 -10.60 0.51 -9.11
N VAL A 128 -11.03 1.67 -8.63
CA VAL A 128 -10.27 2.92 -8.72
C VAL A 128 -10.18 3.59 -7.35
N PHE A 129 -9.01 4.13 -7.03
CA PHE A 129 -8.81 5.01 -5.89
C PHE A 129 -9.02 6.45 -6.33
N LEU A 130 -9.90 7.20 -5.68
CA LEU A 130 -10.16 8.59 -6.05
C LEU A 130 -10.41 9.52 -4.86
N ALA A 131 -10.02 10.79 -5.02
CA ALA A 131 -10.45 11.85 -4.12
C ALA A 131 -11.87 12.29 -4.46
N SER A 132 -12.77 12.22 -3.48
CA SER A 132 -14.20 12.48 -3.61
C SER A 132 -14.64 13.54 -2.62
N ASN A 133 -15.49 14.45 -3.07
CA ASN A 133 -16.22 15.39 -2.22
C ASN A 133 -17.71 15.00 -2.11
N LEU A 134 -18.04 13.71 -2.28
CA LEU A 134 -19.39 13.22 -2.08
C LEU A 134 -19.83 13.50 -0.63
N ASP A 135 -21.11 13.80 -0.45
CA ASP A 135 -21.70 14.12 0.85
C ASP A 135 -21.03 15.33 1.55
N ASN A 136 -20.50 16.26 0.75
CA ASN A 136 -19.76 17.46 1.20
C ASN A 136 -18.54 17.14 2.08
N THR A 137 -18.04 15.90 2.05
CA THR A 137 -16.91 15.47 2.85
C THR A 137 -15.76 15.04 1.96
N ARG A 138 -14.64 15.74 2.05
CA ARG A 138 -13.43 15.40 1.30
C ARG A 138 -12.78 14.16 1.90
N THR A 139 -12.80 13.08 1.14
CA THR A 139 -12.21 11.78 1.48
C THR A 139 -11.49 11.22 0.26
N ASN A 140 -10.56 10.32 0.51
CA ASN A 140 -10.14 9.39 -0.53
C ASN A 140 -11.02 8.14 -0.44
N ARG A 141 -11.35 7.54 -1.59
CA ARG A 141 -12.28 6.42 -1.68
C ARG A 141 -11.76 5.35 -2.63
N VAL A 142 -12.18 4.11 -2.41
CA VAL A 142 -12.06 3.04 -3.40
C VAL A 142 -13.44 2.74 -3.96
N VAL A 143 -13.56 2.82 -5.29
CA VAL A 143 -14.81 2.66 -6.02
C VAL A 143 -14.67 1.47 -6.95
N ARG A 144 -15.64 0.56 -6.87
CA ARG A 144 -15.83 -0.54 -7.82
C ARG A 144 -16.74 -0.08 -8.96
N LEU A 145 -16.38 -0.43 -10.18
CA LEU A 145 -17.15 -0.17 -11.40
C LEU A 145 -17.22 -1.46 -12.22
N THR A 146 -18.23 -1.56 -13.08
CA THR A 146 -18.37 -2.65 -14.06
C THR A 146 -18.14 -2.10 -15.46
N VAL A 147 -17.17 -2.64 -16.20
CA VAL A 147 -16.85 -2.22 -17.56
C VAL A 147 -17.72 -2.98 -18.55
N ASP A 148 -18.31 -2.29 -19.53
CA ASP A 148 -19.04 -2.98 -20.59
C ASP A 148 -18.11 -3.83 -21.48
N ALA A 149 -18.68 -4.78 -22.23
CA ALA A 149 -17.90 -5.63 -23.15
C ALA A 149 -17.18 -4.80 -24.23
N GLY A 150 -17.75 -3.66 -24.62
CA GLY A 150 -17.20 -2.75 -25.61
C GLY A 150 -16.13 -1.80 -25.08
N TYR A 151 -15.81 -1.78 -23.78
CA TYR A 151 -14.91 -0.77 -23.18
C TYR A 151 -15.29 0.68 -23.58
N THR A 152 -16.59 0.94 -23.71
CA THR A 152 -17.16 2.23 -24.10
C THR A 152 -17.71 3.01 -22.91
N THR A 153 -18.09 2.32 -21.84
CA THR A 153 -18.71 2.91 -20.65
C THR A 153 -18.45 2.06 -19.40
N VAL A 154 -18.88 2.56 -18.26
CA VAL A 154 -18.94 1.80 -17.00
C VAL A 154 -20.31 1.93 -16.36
N SER A 155 -20.62 1.03 -15.44
CA SER A 155 -21.86 1.05 -14.66
C SER A 155 -21.62 0.52 -13.24
N GLY A 156 -22.67 0.49 -12.41
CA GLY A 156 -22.64 -0.21 -11.13
C GLY A 156 -21.65 0.37 -10.12
N ARG A 157 -21.47 1.70 -10.10
CA ARG A 157 -20.63 2.39 -9.11
C ARG A 157 -20.99 1.91 -7.70
N LYS A 158 -20.01 1.36 -7.00
CA LYS A 158 -20.10 1.01 -5.58
C LYS A 158 -18.86 1.55 -4.86
N ASP A 159 -19.06 2.48 -3.95
CA ASP A 159 -17.99 3.00 -3.09
C ASP A 159 -17.77 1.97 -1.97
N ILE A 160 -16.77 1.10 -2.12
CA ILE A 160 -16.49 0.00 -1.19
C ILE A 160 -15.64 0.43 0.01
N PHE A 161 -15.08 1.63 -0.06
CA PHE A 161 -14.21 2.16 0.97
C PHE A 161 -14.27 3.69 0.92
N THR A 162 -14.79 4.33 1.97
CA THR A 162 -15.19 5.76 1.92
C THR A 162 -14.50 6.65 2.94
N ASP A 163 -13.73 6.08 3.84
CA ASP A 163 -13.23 6.71 5.07
C ASP A 163 -11.70 6.83 5.10
N ILE A 164 -11.04 6.79 3.92
CA ILE A 164 -9.61 7.09 3.83
C ILE A 164 -9.45 8.61 3.96
N PRO A 165 -8.68 9.09 4.95
CA PRO A 165 -8.62 10.51 5.24
C PRO A 165 -7.97 11.28 4.09
N TYR A 166 -8.46 12.50 3.86
CA TYR A 166 -7.89 13.46 2.92
C TYR A 166 -7.28 14.63 3.68
N LYS A 167 -6.10 15.11 3.26
CA LYS A 167 -5.48 16.30 3.84
C LYS A 167 -6.23 17.57 3.38
N THR A 168 -7.08 18.12 4.23
CA THR A 168 -7.93 19.28 3.90
C THR A 168 -7.18 20.62 3.89
N SER A 169 -6.24 20.82 4.80
CA SER A 169 -5.53 22.09 4.99
C SER A 169 -4.05 22.00 4.63
N ALA A 170 -3.49 23.14 4.24
CA ALA A 170 -2.04 23.27 4.10
C ALA A 170 -1.37 23.33 5.47
N SER A 171 -0.14 22.86 5.53
CA SER A 171 0.75 23.01 6.68
C SER A 171 2.16 23.36 6.17
N ILE A 172 3.08 23.67 7.09
CA ILE A 172 4.50 23.88 6.76
C ILE A 172 5.14 22.69 6.03
N TRP A 173 4.53 21.49 6.13
CA TRP A 173 5.02 20.26 5.52
C TRP A 173 4.39 19.96 4.15
N GLY A 174 3.37 20.72 3.72
CA GLY A 174 2.80 20.60 2.37
C GLY A 174 1.36 21.12 2.25
N GLY A 175 0.89 21.29 1.01
CA GLY A 175 -0.47 21.75 0.72
C GLY A 175 -1.56 20.68 0.95
N ALA A 176 -2.82 21.07 0.73
CA ALA A 176 -3.96 20.15 0.72
C ALA A 176 -3.77 19.03 -0.32
N GLY A 177 -4.30 17.85 -0.01
CA GLY A 177 -4.16 16.65 -0.84
C GLY A 177 -2.75 16.06 -0.88
N ALA A 178 -1.84 16.45 0.03
CA ALA A 178 -0.55 15.79 0.16
C ALA A 178 -0.68 14.44 0.90
N HIS A 179 0.12 13.46 0.48
CA HIS A 179 0.25 12.13 1.10
C HIS A 179 -1.05 11.34 1.18
N SER A 180 -1.65 11.07 0.03
CA SER A 180 -2.83 10.20 -0.05
C SER A 180 -2.50 8.71 -0.15
N GLY A 181 -1.24 8.35 -0.43
CA GLY A 181 -0.90 7.01 -0.88
C GLY A 181 -1.55 6.74 -2.24
N GLY A 182 -2.48 5.79 -2.29
CA GLY A 182 -3.43 5.64 -3.39
C GLY A 182 -3.16 4.50 -4.36
N ARG A 183 -2.19 3.61 -4.07
CA ARG A 183 -1.98 2.41 -4.88
C ARG A 183 -2.99 1.34 -4.46
N ILE A 184 -3.59 0.68 -5.44
CA ILE A 184 -4.45 -0.47 -5.22
C ILE A 184 -4.02 -1.63 -6.11
N ARG A 185 -3.93 -2.85 -5.57
CA ARG A 185 -3.58 -4.05 -6.33
C ARG A 185 -4.22 -5.27 -5.70
N PHE A 186 -4.75 -6.17 -6.54
CA PHE A 186 -5.07 -7.51 -6.07
C PHE A 186 -3.78 -8.30 -5.90
N SER A 187 -3.71 -9.08 -4.82
CA SER A 187 -2.67 -10.09 -4.67
C SER A 187 -3.04 -11.29 -5.53
N PRO A 188 -2.13 -11.78 -6.40
CA PRO A 188 -2.38 -12.98 -7.19
C PRO A 188 -2.36 -14.27 -6.35
N PHE A 189 -2.02 -14.18 -5.06
CA PHE A 189 -1.87 -15.35 -4.18
C PHE A 189 -3.08 -15.57 -3.29
N ASP A 190 -3.67 -14.51 -2.75
CA ASP A 190 -4.82 -14.61 -1.85
C ASP A 190 -6.10 -14.00 -2.41
N GLY A 191 -6.03 -13.32 -3.56
CA GLY A 191 -7.19 -12.75 -4.25
C GLY A 191 -7.81 -11.53 -3.57
N PHE A 192 -7.19 -10.98 -2.52
CA PHE A 192 -7.69 -9.79 -1.84
C PHE A 192 -7.11 -8.50 -2.43
N LEU A 193 -7.87 -7.41 -2.29
CA LEU A 193 -7.46 -6.08 -2.71
C LEU A 193 -6.62 -5.43 -1.61
N TYR A 194 -5.39 -5.07 -1.96
CA TYR A 194 -4.52 -4.28 -1.12
C TYR A 194 -4.66 -2.80 -1.48
N VAL A 195 -4.84 -1.95 -0.47
CA VAL A 195 -5.03 -0.50 -0.63
C VAL A 195 -4.00 0.24 0.21
N THR A 196 -3.20 1.10 -0.41
CA THR A 196 -2.18 1.88 0.30
C THR A 196 -2.69 3.28 0.60
N THR A 197 -2.44 3.77 1.80
CA THR A 197 -2.84 5.12 2.23
C THR A 197 -1.63 5.89 2.74
N GLY A 198 -1.77 7.21 2.82
CA GLY A 198 -0.74 8.09 3.37
C GLY A 198 -1.16 8.76 4.67
N ASP A 199 -0.20 9.39 5.33
CA ASP A 199 -0.31 9.99 6.64
C ASP A 199 -0.85 11.42 6.61
N ASN A 200 -1.14 11.98 5.42
CA ASN A 200 -1.56 13.37 5.27
C ASN A 200 -0.59 14.39 5.90
N HIS A 201 0.70 14.06 6.04
CA HIS A 201 1.69 14.80 6.84
C HIS A 201 1.30 14.96 8.32
N ASN A 202 0.54 14.03 8.86
CA ASN A 202 0.16 13.96 10.26
C ASN A 202 0.79 12.71 10.89
N GLY A 203 1.81 12.91 11.72
CA GLY A 203 2.56 11.83 12.38
C GLY A 203 1.75 10.99 13.36
N THR A 204 0.53 11.39 13.74
CA THR A 204 -0.34 10.58 14.59
C THR A 204 -1.10 9.52 13.80
N LEU A 205 -1.50 9.81 12.55
CA LEU A 205 -2.34 8.91 11.75
C LEU A 205 -1.72 7.52 11.53
N PRO A 206 -0.41 7.36 11.26
CA PRO A 206 0.16 6.04 11.02
C PRO A 206 0.02 5.09 12.22
N GLN A 207 0.05 5.62 13.44
CA GLN A 207 -0.05 4.84 14.69
C GLN A 207 -1.47 4.77 15.26
N ASP A 208 -2.38 5.66 14.84
CA ASP A 208 -3.80 5.55 15.16
C ASP A 208 -4.40 4.33 14.45
N LEU A 209 -4.79 3.31 15.23
CA LEU A 209 -5.35 2.07 14.72
C LEU A 209 -6.85 2.15 14.44
N THR A 210 -7.53 3.21 14.89
CA THR A 210 -8.96 3.45 14.64
C THR A 210 -9.21 4.15 13.31
N GLY A 211 -8.18 4.81 12.78
CA GLY A 211 -8.19 5.48 11.49
C GLY A 211 -7.37 4.78 10.40
N LEU A 212 -7.59 5.22 9.16
CA LEU A 212 -7.07 4.54 7.96
C LEU A 212 -5.96 5.32 7.24
N GLY A 213 -5.46 6.39 7.86
CA GLY A 213 -4.29 7.12 7.35
C GLY A 213 -2.99 6.39 7.67
N GLY A 214 -2.05 6.36 6.73
CA GLY A 214 -0.74 5.74 6.91
C GLY A 214 -0.77 4.23 7.11
N LYS A 215 -1.54 3.52 6.28
CA LYS A 215 -1.78 2.07 6.34
C LYS A 215 -1.49 1.39 5.00
N VAL A 216 -1.28 0.07 5.07
CA VAL A 216 -1.68 -0.83 3.99
C VAL A 216 -2.87 -1.62 4.49
N LEU A 217 -3.94 -1.60 3.72
CA LEU A 217 -5.22 -2.25 4.00
C LEU A 217 -5.34 -3.48 3.12
N ARG A 218 -6.07 -4.50 3.59
CA ARG A 218 -6.34 -5.73 2.84
C ARG A 218 -7.80 -6.11 3.02
N ILE A 219 -8.55 -6.06 1.94
CA ILE A 219 -10.01 -6.14 1.90
C ILE A 219 -10.50 -7.05 0.78
N ASP A 220 -11.74 -7.52 0.90
CA ASP A 220 -12.44 -8.22 -0.18
C ASP A 220 -13.00 -7.26 -1.25
N ARG A 221 -13.73 -7.83 -2.21
CA ARG A 221 -14.33 -7.12 -3.35
C ARG A 221 -15.47 -6.17 -2.95
N GLU A 222 -15.96 -6.31 -1.73
CA GLU A 222 -17.09 -5.59 -1.14
C GLU A 222 -16.64 -4.53 -0.14
N GLY A 223 -15.35 -4.54 0.24
CA GLY A 223 -14.74 -3.60 1.17
C GLY A 223 -14.56 -4.13 2.59
N ALA A 224 -14.98 -5.37 2.86
CA ALA A 224 -14.85 -5.98 4.19
C ALA A 224 -13.40 -6.41 4.44
N ALA A 225 -13.04 -6.50 5.72
CA ALA A 225 -11.72 -6.93 6.13
C ALA A 225 -11.42 -8.36 5.66
N ALA A 226 -10.27 -8.55 5.03
CA ALA A 226 -9.81 -9.89 4.67
C ALA A 226 -9.46 -10.71 5.93
N PRO A 227 -9.73 -12.03 5.95
CA PRO A 227 -9.36 -12.89 7.06
C PRO A 227 -7.84 -12.94 7.24
N GLY A 228 -7.37 -12.97 8.49
CA GLY A 228 -5.94 -13.03 8.82
C GLY A 228 -5.23 -11.68 8.94
N ASN A 229 -5.97 -10.56 8.88
CA ASN A 229 -5.46 -9.26 9.31
C ASN A 229 -5.26 -9.26 10.84
N ASN A 230 -4.01 -9.21 11.29
CA ASN A 230 -3.64 -9.33 12.71
C ASN A 230 -3.50 -7.96 13.38
N ILE A 231 -4.60 -7.19 13.45
CA ILE A 231 -4.62 -5.88 14.11
C ILE A 231 -4.76 -6.03 15.63
N PRO A 232 -4.11 -5.19 16.47
CA PRO A 232 -4.35 -5.17 17.90
C PRO A 232 -5.83 -4.90 18.25
N PRO A 233 -6.31 -5.36 19.42
CA PRO A 233 -7.69 -5.10 19.86
C PRO A 233 -8.05 -3.61 19.81
N GLY A 234 -9.25 -3.31 19.31
CA GLY A 234 -9.74 -1.94 19.12
C GLY A 234 -9.27 -1.25 17.84
N GLY A 235 -8.39 -1.89 17.05
CA GLY A 235 -8.02 -1.39 15.72
C GLY A 235 -9.01 -1.80 14.63
N ASP A 236 -9.00 -1.05 13.53
CA ASP A 236 -9.82 -1.35 12.36
C ASP A 236 -9.36 -2.68 11.70
N PRO A 237 -10.27 -3.66 11.52
CA PRO A 237 -9.91 -4.99 11.03
C PRO A 237 -9.42 -4.98 9.57
N ARG A 238 -9.66 -3.92 8.80
CA ARG A 238 -9.22 -3.80 7.40
C ARG A 238 -7.71 -3.52 7.30
N ILE A 239 -7.06 -3.12 8.41
CA ILE A 239 -5.64 -2.82 8.46
C ILE A 239 -4.81 -4.11 8.37
N PHE A 240 -3.99 -4.21 7.32
CA PHE A 240 -2.99 -5.26 7.17
C PHE A 240 -1.68 -4.86 7.84
N THR A 241 -1.19 -3.65 7.57
CA THR A 241 -0.06 -3.02 8.25
C THR A 241 -0.30 -1.54 8.49
N TYR A 242 0.34 -1.01 9.53
CA TYR A 242 0.24 0.39 9.95
C TYR A 242 1.63 0.97 10.17
N GLY A 243 1.71 2.29 10.36
CA GLY A 243 2.97 3.00 10.56
C GLY A 243 3.63 3.51 9.28
N HIS A 244 2.83 3.78 8.24
CA HIS A 244 3.29 4.27 6.95
C HIS A 244 3.16 5.79 6.78
N ARG A 245 4.08 6.41 6.05
CA ARG A 245 4.06 7.84 5.68
C ARG A 245 3.31 8.09 4.37
N ASN A 246 3.82 7.64 3.23
CA ASN A 246 3.15 7.86 1.94
C ASN A 246 3.49 6.77 0.92
N VAL A 247 2.72 5.67 0.99
CA VAL A 247 2.95 4.47 0.19
C VAL A 247 2.31 4.63 -1.18
N GLN A 248 3.12 4.72 -2.22
CA GLN A 248 2.67 4.93 -3.60
C GLN A 248 2.92 3.74 -4.53
N GLY A 249 3.57 2.69 -4.03
CA GLY A 249 3.73 1.43 -4.75
C GLY A 249 3.50 0.23 -3.84
N ILE A 250 2.86 -0.79 -4.39
CA ILE A 250 2.81 -2.13 -3.84
C ILE A 250 2.88 -3.13 -5.00
N ALA A 251 3.67 -4.19 -4.83
CA ALA A 251 3.80 -5.29 -5.76
C ALA A 251 4.02 -6.60 -4.98
N PHE A 252 3.81 -7.73 -5.62
CA PHE A 252 3.94 -9.05 -5.00
C PHE A 252 5.06 -9.82 -5.70
N SER A 253 5.88 -10.53 -4.93
CA SER A 253 6.84 -11.47 -5.51
C SER A 253 6.09 -12.56 -6.26
N PRO A 254 6.43 -12.85 -7.53
CA PRO A 254 5.76 -13.88 -8.32
C PRO A 254 6.05 -15.30 -7.81
N GLU A 255 7.11 -15.50 -7.01
CA GLU A 255 7.47 -16.81 -6.47
C GLU A 255 6.80 -17.08 -5.12
N THR A 256 6.68 -16.06 -4.27
CA THR A 256 6.32 -16.24 -2.86
C THR A 256 5.05 -15.53 -2.43
N GLY A 257 4.53 -14.62 -3.27
CA GLY A 257 3.42 -13.75 -2.92
C GLY A 257 3.72 -12.71 -1.86
N GLN A 258 4.97 -12.60 -1.43
CA GLN A 258 5.40 -11.59 -0.49
C GLN A 258 5.10 -10.18 -1.04
N PRO A 259 4.31 -9.35 -0.34
CA PRO A 259 4.13 -7.96 -0.72
C PRO A 259 5.41 -7.14 -0.46
N PHE A 260 5.70 -6.23 -1.38
CA PHE A 260 6.74 -5.20 -1.34
C PHE A 260 6.08 -3.84 -1.54
N SER A 261 6.42 -2.87 -0.69
CA SER A 261 5.95 -1.49 -0.86
C SER A 261 7.09 -0.52 -1.10
N SER A 262 6.82 0.52 -1.89
CA SER A 262 7.65 1.71 -1.99
C SER A 262 6.97 2.91 -1.35
N GLU A 263 7.72 3.62 -0.51
CA GLU A 263 7.19 4.70 0.32
C GLU A 263 8.14 5.90 0.37
N HIS A 264 7.55 7.09 0.40
CA HIS A 264 8.31 8.34 0.57
C HIS A 264 8.55 8.64 2.05
N GLY A 265 9.79 8.47 2.50
CA GLY A 265 10.25 8.90 3.83
C GLY A 265 10.35 10.43 3.96
N PRO A 266 10.62 10.97 5.16
CA PRO A 266 10.95 12.38 5.34
C PRO A 266 12.37 12.68 4.79
N GLY A 267 12.56 13.81 4.11
CA GLY A 267 13.88 14.23 3.60
C GLY A 267 14.38 13.45 2.37
N ARG A 268 15.70 13.47 2.10
CA ARG A 268 16.35 13.03 0.83
C ARG A 268 16.40 11.51 0.57
N VAL A 269 15.63 10.67 1.27
CA VAL A 269 15.76 9.21 1.14
C VAL A 269 14.41 8.52 0.92
N PRO A 270 14.09 8.07 -0.31
CA PRO A 270 12.97 7.15 -0.53
C PRO A 270 13.29 5.79 0.09
N ILE A 271 12.29 5.14 0.71
CA ILE A 271 12.46 3.88 1.45
C ILE A 271 11.67 2.78 0.74
N ALA A 272 12.32 1.64 0.49
CA ALA A 272 11.65 0.42 0.06
C ALA A 272 11.51 -0.51 1.28
N CYS A 273 10.29 -0.98 1.54
CA CYS A 273 9.97 -1.80 2.71
C CYS A 273 9.50 -3.19 2.27
N THR A 274 10.02 -4.23 2.94
CA THR A 274 9.51 -5.60 2.84
C THR A 274 8.58 -5.87 4.02
N PHE A 275 7.39 -6.40 3.77
CA PHE A 275 6.44 -6.69 4.84
C PHE A 275 6.72 -8.05 5.48
N ARG A 276 7.68 -8.09 6.41
CA ARG A 276 7.71 -9.16 7.42
C ARG A 276 7.37 -8.59 8.78
N VAL A 277 6.09 -8.24 8.96
CA VAL A 277 5.43 -7.82 10.22
C VAL A 277 6.03 -6.58 10.89
N ARG A 278 5.15 -5.58 11.13
CA ARG A 278 5.39 -4.23 11.70
C ARG A 278 6.35 -3.33 10.91
N VAL A 279 5.76 -2.38 10.19
CA VAL A 279 6.47 -1.20 9.68
C VAL A 279 6.20 -0.06 10.65
N ALA A 280 6.93 0.04 11.76
CA ALA A 280 6.78 1.20 12.64
C ALA A 280 7.58 2.37 12.08
N TRP A 281 6.91 3.37 11.47
CA TRP A 281 7.45 4.73 11.55
C TRP A 281 7.41 5.15 13.02
N ALA A 282 8.58 5.10 13.65
CA ALA A 282 8.86 5.71 14.94
C ALA A 282 9.79 6.91 14.71
N PRO A 283 9.71 7.99 15.51
CA PRO A 283 10.86 8.89 15.64
C PRO A 283 12.08 8.00 15.96
N CYS A 284 13.16 8.21 15.21
CA CYS A 284 14.28 7.30 14.94
C CYS A 284 15.06 6.75 16.18
N ARG A 285 14.42 6.21 17.22
CA ARG A 285 15.09 5.76 18.44
C ARG A 285 14.61 4.45 19.08
N THR A 286 13.44 3.88 18.76
CA THR A 286 12.93 2.75 19.60
C THR A 286 12.08 1.65 18.93
N ALA A 287 12.25 1.31 17.66
CA ALA A 287 11.54 0.16 17.06
C ALA A 287 12.44 -1.09 16.90
N PRO A 288 12.06 -2.27 17.43
CA PRO A 288 12.80 -3.51 17.23
C PRO A 288 12.51 -4.14 15.85
N ARG A 289 13.60 -4.46 15.12
CA ARG A 289 13.71 -5.22 13.85
C ARG A 289 12.84 -4.72 12.67
N MET A 290 13.29 -3.62 12.06
CA MET A 290 12.87 -3.16 10.75
C MET A 290 13.91 -3.61 9.69
N PHE A 291 13.51 -4.39 8.66
CA PHE A 291 14.33 -4.61 7.46
C PHE A 291 13.90 -3.65 6.36
N CYS A 292 14.30 -2.39 6.48
CA CYS A 292 14.23 -1.39 5.42
C CYS A 292 15.59 -1.33 4.73
N THR A 293 15.64 -1.54 3.42
CA THR A 293 16.86 -1.38 2.63
C THR A 293 16.74 -0.14 1.76
N ASN A 294 17.83 0.63 1.66
CA ASN A 294 17.95 1.67 0.63
C ASN A 294 17.68 1.05 -0.75
N ALA A 295 16.89 1.73 -1.58
CA ALA A 295 16.48 1.26 -2.90
C ALA A 295 17.64 0.90 -3.87
N ARG A 296 18.89 1.19 -3.50
CA ARG A 296 20.09 0.79 -4.25
C ARG A 296 20.42 -0.72 -4.22
N LEU A 297 19.75 -1.54 -3.40
CA LEU A 297 20.15 -2.94 -3.17
C LEU A 297 19.14 -4.02 -3.63
N LEU A 298 18.04 -3.65 -4.28
CA LEU A 298 17.04 -4.63 -4.77
C LEU A 298 17.29 -4.99 -6.24
N HIS A 299 18.43 -5.63 -6.52
CA HIS A 299 18.64 -6.39 -7.75
C HIS A 299 18.96 -7.84 -7.40
N ARG A 300 17.90 -8.63 -7.21
CA ARG A 300 17.96 -10.08 -7.40
C ARG A 300 16.75 -10.48 -8.24
N ASN A 301 17.05 -10.90 -9.47
CA ASN A 301 16.22 -11.65 -10.43
C ASN A 301 14.70 -11.57 -10.22
N ALA A 302 14.10 -10.45 -10.62
CA ALA A 302 12.70 -10.43 -11.04
C ALA A 302 12.69 -10.53 -12.57
N LEU A 303 12.78 -11.75 -13.08
CA LEU A 303 12.40 -12.04 -14.47
C LEU A 303 10.89 -11.86 -14.55
N PHE A 304 10.46 -10.69 -15.01
CA PHE A 304 9.10 -10.48 -15.48
C PHE A 304 8.98 -11.21 -16.82
N HIS A 305 8.34 -12.38 -16.82
CA HIS A 305 7.78 -12.91 -18.05
C HIS A 305 6.50 -12.11 -18.35
N MET A 306 6.56 -11.33 -19.43
CA MET A 306 5.40 -10.79 -20.15
C MET A 306 4.64 -11.92 -20.84
#